data_AF-A0A4Y8S6X6-F1
#
_entry.id   AF-A0A4Y8S6X6-F1
#
_cell.length_a   1.000
_cell.length_b   1.000
_cell.length_c   1.000
_cell.angle_alpha   90.00
_cell.angle_beta   90.00
_cell.angle_gamma   90.00
#
_symmetry.space_group_name_H-M   'P 1'
#
loop_
_entity.id
_entity.type
_entity.pdbx_description
1 polymer ?
#
loop_
_entity_poly.entity_id
_entity_poly.type
_entity_poly.pdbx_seq_one_letter_code
_entity_poly.pdbx_strand_id
1 'polypeptide(L)'
;MITINQYIQLLENYLKQHKQINTILTSNEADFAAYDKIVYPVAHIDYVTQRINGDNISHQFEIIIGDLFDPNIPGSEFEIYSDCNLIADDLITYFDNQFDVDYVIDPNTSIQKFTDANVDRVAGAVFVITFNQFRASDNCITPIDDNDDAVKETVMYYGSVSQLPTDFTGLSSTHTTEATLETGLNKGFAIALADGYSLQSVTDTSASNLDLSGLYVLNGALTAEDNTVYNLYYFEQSVPYSTSHKHKIKVR
;
A
#
# COMPACT_ATOMS: atom_id res chain seq x y z
N MET A 1 -9.82 -2.72 15.42
CA MET A 1 -8.41 -3.14 15.15
C MET A 1 -7.48 -2.36 16.06
N ILE A 2 -6.75 -3.08 16.90
CA ILE A 2 -5.85 -2.49 17.90
C ILE A 2 -4.47 -2.28 17.27
N THR A 3 -3.86 -1.15 17.59
CA THR A 3 -2.52 -0.78 17.13
C THR A 3 -1.44 -1.31 18.08
N ILE A 4 -0.21 -1.41 17.60
CA ILE A 4 0.95 -1.86 18.41
C ILE A 4 1.10 -1.01 19.68
N ASN A 5 0.97 0.31 19.56
CA ASN A 5 1.06 1.23 20.71
C ASN A 5 -0.03 0.99 21.75
N GLN A 6 -1.22 0.56 21.33
CA GLN A 6 -2.30 0.22 22.25
C GLN A 6 -2.03 -1.10 22.98
N TYR A 7 -1.47 -2.12 22.30
CA TYR A 7 -1.03 -3.35 22.97
C TYR A 7 0.06 -3.08 24.00
N ILE A 8 1.04 -2.25 23.66
CA ILE A 8 2.07 -1.81 24.62
C ILE A 8 1.44 -1.15 25.84
N GLN A 9 0.49 -0.23 25.64
CA GLN A 9 -0.20 0.41 26.76
C GLN A 9 -0.99 -0.58 27.63
N LEU A 10 -1.63 -1.59 27.03
CA LEU A 10 -2.34 -2.62 27.77
C LEU A 10 -1.38 -3.45 28.64
N LEU A 11 -0.26 -3.90 28.06
CA LEU A 11 0.78 -4.65 28.78
C LEU A 11 1.39 -3.81 29.90
N GLU A 12 1.77 -2.57 29.63
CA GLU A 12 2.30 -1.65 30.65
C GLU A 12 1.30 -1.40 31.77
N ASN A 13 0.03 -1.19 31.45
CA ASN A 13 -0.99 -0.92 32.46
C ASN A 13 -1.21 -2.13 33.38
N TYR A 14 -1.20 -3.34 32.83
CA TYR A 14 -1.27 -4.56 33.63
C TYR A 14 -0.05 -4.68 34.55
N LEU A 15 1.15 -4.59 34.01
CA LEU A 15 2.39 -4.73 34.79
C LEU A 15 2.51 -3.63 35.86
N LYS A 16 2.05 -2.40 35.60
CA LYS A 16 2.03 -1.30 36.60
C LYS A 16 1.08 -1.58 37.77
N GLN A 17 0.02 -2.37 37.53
CA GLN A 17 -0.92 -2.78 38.58
C GLN A 17 -0.39 -4.00 39.36
N HIS A 18 0.58 -4.71 38.80
CA HIS A 18 1.14 -5.91 39.39
C HIS A 18 2.08 -5.55 40.55
N LYS A 19 1.74 -5.99 41.78
CA LYS A 19 2.45 -5.59 43.00
C LYS A 19 3.90 -6.08 43.12
N GLN A 20 4.27 -7.07 42.30
CA GLN A 20 5.61 -7.66 42.33
C GLN A 20 6.61 -6.98 41.38
N ILE A 21 6.18 -6.00 40.57
CA ILE A 21 7.04 -5.34 39.59
C ILE A 21 7.27 -3.87 40.00
N ASN A 22 8.53 -3.46 40.01
CA ASN A 22 8.92 -2.10 40.39
C ASN A 22 9.22 -1.22 39.17
N THR A 23 9.86 -1.79 38.14
CA THR A 23 10.26 -1.06 36.94
C THR A 23 9.69 -1.73 35.71
N ILE A 24 9.14 -0.93 34.79
CA ILE A 24 8.62 -1.39 33.51
C ILE A 24 9.27 -0.58 32.41
N LEU A 25 9.84 -1.27 31.43
CA LEU A 25 10.53 -0.66 30.30
C LEU A 25 10.00 -1.25 29.00
N THR A 26 9.69 -0.38 28.06
CA THR A 26 9.33 -0.78 26.69
C THR A 26 10.39 -0.24 25.75
N SER A 27 11.24 -1.12 25.23
CA SER A 27 12.35 -0.78 24.34
C SER A 27 12.85 -2.05 23.64
N ASN A 28 13.81 -1.91 22.74
CA ASN A 28 14.57 -3.07 22.28
C ASN A 28 15.54 -3.56 23.38
N GLU A 29 16.06 -4.77 23.23
CA GLU A 29 17.05 -5.38 24.13
C GLU A 29 18.33 -4.54 24.31
N ALA A 30 18.81 -3.89 23.24
CA ALA A 30 20.05 -3.11 23.28
C ALA A 30 19.92 -1.83 24.14
N ASP A 31 18.78 -1.16 24.05
CA ASP A 31 18.44 0.04 24.82
C ASP A 31 18.15 -0.34 26.27
N PHE A 32 17.57 -1.51 26.51
CA PHE A 32 17.35 -2.05 27.85
C PHE A 32 18.69 -2.32 28.56
N ALA A 33 19.64 -2.97 27.89
CA ALA A 33 20.97 -3.24 28.43
C ALA A 33 21.78 -1.97 28.72
N ALA A 34 21.48 -0.85 28.05
CA ALA A 34 22.12 0.44 28.26
C ALA A 34 21.47 1.29 29.37
N TYR A 35 20.42 0.79 30.03
CA TYR A 35 19.65 1.57 31.00
C TYR A 35 20.22 1.45 32.42
N ASP A 36 20.87 2.51 32.91
CA ASP A 36 21.58 2.50 34.20
C ASP A 36 20.68 2.55 35.45
N LYS A 37 19.37 2.80 35.32
CA LYS A 37 18.46 3.08 36.46
C LYS A 37 17.33 2.08 36.59
N ILE A 38 17.66 0.80 36.67
CA ILE A 38 16.67 -0.27 36.86
C ILE A 38 16.48 -0.55 38.36
N VAL A 39 15.24 -0.54 38.83
CA VAL A 39 14.86 -1.02 40.18
C VAL A 39 14.16 -2.36 40.02
N TYR A 40 14.82 -3.43 40.47
CA TYR A 40 14.29 -4.79 40.40
C TYR A 40 13.18 -5.03 41.44
N PRO A 41 12.22 -5.93 41.17
CA PRO A 41 12.03 -6.71 39.95
C PRO A 41 11.60 -5.85 38.75
N VAL A 42 12.17 -6.15 37.58
CA VAL A 42 11.94 -5.43 36.33
C VAL A 42 11.14 -6.28 35.36
N ALA A 43 10.23 -5.65 34.63
CA ALA A 43 9.59 -6.23 33.46
C ALA A 43 9.94 -5.40 32.22
N HIS A 44 10.56 -6.04 31.24
CA HIS A 44 10.90 -5.46 29.96
C HIS A 44 9.97 -6.04 28.89
N ILE A 45 9.43 -5.18 28.03
CA ILE A 45 8.57 -5.53 26.91
C ILE A 45 9.31 -5.15 25.63
N ASP A 46 9.53 -6.13 24.76
CA ASP A 46 10.02 -5.92 23.40
C ASP A 46 8.98 -6.37 22.37
N TYR A 47 8.88 -5.62 21.28
CA TYR A 47 8.05 -5.99 20.14
C TYR A 47 8.89 -6.73 19.12
N VAL A 48 8.65 -8.04 18.99
CA VAL A 48 9.47 -8.92 18.16
C VAL A 48 9.10 -8.79 16.69
N THR A 49 7.84 -9.04 16.36
CA THR A 49 7.40 -9.11 14.97
C THR A 49 5.88 -9.07 14.83
N GLN A 50 5.44 -8.83 13.60
CA GLN A 50 4.06 -9.03 13.18
C GLN A 50 4.02 -9.95 11.98
N ARG A 51 3.11 -10.91 12.04
CA ARG A 51 2.83 -11.83 10.95
C ARG A 51 1.41 -11.61 10.46
N ILE A 52 1.25 -11.52 9.15
CA ILE A 52 -0.06 -11.47 8.51
C ILE A 52 -0.28 -12.83 7.83
N ASN A 53 -1.39 -13.48 8.15
CA ASN A 53 -1.77 -14.76 7.57
C ASN A 53 -3.26 -14.76 7.19
N GLY A 54 -3.54 -14.48 5.93
CA GLY A 54 -4.90 -14.27 5.44
C GLY A 54 -5.58 -13.11 6.17
N ASP A 55 -6.74 -13.39 6.76
CA ASP A 55 -7.54 -12.42 7.52
C ASP A 55 -7.12 -12.30 8.99
N ASN A 56 -5.97 -12.87 9.39
CA ASN A 56 -5.46 -12.74 10.75
C ASN A 56 -4.13 -11.99 10.77
N ILE A 57 -3.99 -11.12 11.76
CA ILE A 57 -2.74 -10.46 12.12
C ILE A 57 -2.32 -10.98 13.49
N SER A 58 -1.11 -11.51 13.57
CA SER A 58 -0.47 -11.95 14.79
C SER A 58 0.63 -10.97 15.19
N HIS A 59 0.53 -10.36 16.37
CA HIS A 59 1.56 -9.51 16.96
C HIS A 59 2.28 -10.28 18.06
N GLN A 60 3.61 -10.32 18.01
CA GLN A 60 4.43 -11.04 18.99
C GLN A 60 5.20 -10.06 19.86
N PHE A 61 5.05 -10.20 21.17
CA PHE A 61 5.78 -9.45 22.18
C PHE A 61 6.59 -10.41 23.02
N GLU A 62 7.87 -10.11 23.20
CA GLU A 62 8.73 -10.80 24.15
C GLU A 62 8.70 -10.02 25.46
N ILE A 63 8.49 -10.74 26.55
CA ILE A 63 8.44 -10.18 27.90
C ILE A 63 9.51 -10.87 28.72
N ILE A 64 10.38 -10.05 29.30
CA ILE A 64 11.47 -10.46 30.17
C ILE A 64 11.15 -9.95 31.57
N ILE A 65 11.01 -10.85 32.54
CA ILE A 65 10.83 -10.50 33.94
C ILE A 65 12.04 -11.00 34.70
N GLY A 66 12.73 -10.11 35.42
CA GLY A 66 13.96 -10.46 36.13
C GLY A 66 14.04 -9.81 37.51
N ASP A 67 14.74 -10.50 38.41
CA ASP A 67 15.13 -10.00 39.73
C ASP A 67 16.61 -10.30 40.03
N LEU A 68 17.18 -9.55 40.96
CA LEU A 68 18.55 -9.71 41.43
C LEU A 68 18.67 -10.97 42.28
N PHE A 69 19.73 -11.74 42.07
CA PHE A 69 20.04 -12.89 42.92
C PHE A 69 21.41 -12.75 43.59
N ASP A 70 21.51 -13.24 44.83
CA ASP A 70 22.79 -13.37 45.52
C ASP A 70 23.39 -14.76 45.24
N PRO A 71 24.56 -14.85 44.56
CA PRO A 71 25.22 -16.13 44.29
C PRO A 71 25.76 -16.82 45.55
N ASN A 72 25.83 -16.11 46.69
CA ASN A 72 26.23 -16.73 47.96
C ASN A 72 25.11 -17.54 48.61
N ILE A 73 23.86 -17.42 48.12
CA ILE A 73 22.70 -18.18 48.59
C ILE A 73 22.40 -19.26 47.55
N PRO A 74 22.75 -20.54 47.80
CA PRO A 74 22.50 -21.61 46.85
C PRO A 74 21.00 -21.77 46.58
N GLY A 75 20.61 -21.67 45.31
CA GLY A 75 19.24 -21.91 44.86
C GLY A 75 18.29 -20.70 44.93
N SER A 76 18.79 -19.51 45.28
CA SER A 76 18.04 -18.25 45.21
C SER A 76 17.46 -18.00 43.81
N GLU A 77 18.20 -18.37 42.76
CA GLU A 77 17.75 -18.32 41.36
C GLU A 77 16.45 -19.10 41.13
N PHE A 78 16.25 -20.25 41.79
CA PHE A 78 15.05 -21.06 41.61
C PHE A 78 13.80 -20.45 42.24
N GLU A 79 13.95 -19.74 43.35
CA GLU A 79 12.84 -19.00 43.96
C GLU A 79 12.42 -17.84 43.06
N ILE A 80 13.39 -17.10 42.53
CA ILE A 80 13.14 -16.04 41.54
C ILE A 80 12.47 -16.60 40.29
N TYR A 81 12.91 -17.76 39.78
CA TYR A 81 12.23 -18.42 38.67
C TYR A 81 10.79 -18.79 38.99
N SER A 82 10.54 -19.31 40.19
CA SER A 82 9.19 -19.65 40.62
C SER A 82 8.29 -18.41 40.65
N ASP A 83 8.78 -17.32 41.23
CA ASP A 83 8.03 -16.07 41.33
C ASP A 83 7.79 -15.45 39.95
N CYS A 84 8.80 -15.36 39.10
CA CYS A 84 8.65 -14.83 37.73
C CYS A 84 7.70 -15.69 36.88
N ASN A 85 7.68 -17.01 37.06
CA ASN A 85 6.74 -17.89 36.37
C ASN A 85 5.29 -17.63 36.80
N LEU A 86 5.03 -17.35 38.08
CA LEU A 86 3.69 -17.00 38.56
C LEU A 86 3.21 -15.69 37.93
N ILE A 87 4.09 -14.68 37.84
CA ILE A 87 3.75 -13.40 37.19
C ILE A 87 3.42 -13.61 35.70
N ALA A 88 4.20 -14.45 35.02
CA ALA A 88 3.96 -14.78 33.61
C ALA A 88 2.63 -15.50 33.41
N ASP A 89 2.31 -16.48 34.27
CA ASP A 89 1.04 -17.22 34.23
C ASP A 89 -0.16 -16.30 34.53
N ASP A 90 -0.05 -15.43 35.55
CA ASP A 90 -1.07 -14.44 35.88
C ASP A 90 -1.32 -13.47 34.71
N LEU A 91 -0.25 -13.06 34.02
CA LEU A 91 -0.35 -12.18 32.86
C LEU A 91 -1.10 -12.86 31.72
N ILE A 92 -0.70 -14.08 31.34
CA ILE A 92 -1.38 -14.85 30.28
C ILE A 92 -2.85 -15.06 30.65
N THR A 93 -3.11 -15.48 31.90
CA THR A 93 -4.46 -15.72 32.43
C THR A 93 -5.30 -14.44 32.43
N TYR A 94 -4.73 -13.29 32.80
CA TYR A 94 -5.45 -12.02 32.82
C TYR A 94 -5.96 -11.64 31.43
N PHE A 95 -5.11 -11.78 30.42
CA PHE A 95 -5.47 -11.41 29.06
C PHE A 95 -6.32 -12.47 28.35
N ASP A 96 -6.17 -13.75 28.68
CA ASP A 96 -7.06 -14.83 28.19
C ASP A 96 -8.50 -14.68 28.72
N ASN A 97 -8.65 -14.18 29.95
CA ASN A 97 -9.96 -13.94 30.56
C ASN A 97 -10.63 -12.61 30.18
N GLN A 98 -10.06 -11.82 29.25
CA GLN A 98 -10.71 -10.59 28.79
C GLN A 98 -11.87 -10.92 27.85
N PHE A 99 -13.08 -10.53 28.25
CA PHE A 99 -14.27 -10.61 27.40
C PHE A 99 -14.46 -9.28 26.67
N ASP A 100 -14.93 -9.32 25.42
CA ASP A 100 -15.23 -8.13 24.60
C ASP A 100 -13.98 -7.34 24.11
N VAL A 101 -12.94 -8.06 23.69
CA VAL A 101 -11.73 -7.48 23.10
C VAL A 101 -11.52 -7.96 21.66
N ASP A 102 -10.94 -7.09 20.83
CA ASP A 102 -10.67 -7.32 19.39
C ASP A 102 -9.51 -8.34 19.12
N TYR A 103 -9.00 -9.02 20.15
CA TYR A 103 -7.86 -9.92 20.06
C TYR A 103 -8.09 -11.25 20.79
N VAL A 104 -7.35 -12.26 20.35
CA VAL A 104 -7.28 -13.60 20.95
C VAL A 104 -5.82 -13.94 21.19
N ILE A 105 -5.47 -14.37 22.39
CA ILE A 105 -4.10 -14.81 22.69
C ILE A 105 -3.92 -16.26 22.26
N ASP A 106 -2.71 -16.59 21.81
CA ASP A 106 -2.30 -17.98 21.68
C ASP A 106 -2.03 -18.58 23.07
N PRO A 107 -2.80 -19.58 23.52
CA PRO A 107 -2.59 -20.20 24.84
C PRO A 107 -1.28 -21.01 24.91
N ASN A 108 -0.62 -21.28 23.78
CA ASN A 108 0.60 -22.07 23.73
C ASN A 108 1.86 -21.21 23.90
N THR A 109 1.99 -20.53 25.03
CA THR A 109 3.20 -19.79 25.38
C THR A 109 4.19 -20.69 26.13
N SER A 110 5.45 -20.67 25.69
CA SER A 110 6.55 -21.34 26.39
C SER A 110 7.29 -20.33 27.25
N ILE A 111 7.41 -20.60 28.55
CA ILE A 111 8.17 -19.78 29.49
C ILE A 111 9.56 -20.40 29.68
N GLN A 112 10.59 -19.61 29.41
CA GLN A 112 11.98 -20.02 29.47
C GLN A 112 12.68 -19.32 30.63
N LYS A 113 13.52 -20.04 31.36
CA LYS A 113 14.37 -19.45 32.39
C LYS A 113 15.60 -18.79 31.75
N PHE A 114 16.04 -17.67 32.32
CA PHE A 114 17.33 -17.09 32.00
C PHE A 114 18.12 -16.77 33.27
N THR A 115 19.43 -16.90 33.20
CA THR A 115 20.35 -16.45 34.24
C THR A 115 21.40 -15.62 33.53
N ASP A 116 21.55 -14.37 33.94
CA ASP A 116 22.69 -13.57 33.56
C ASP A 116 23.59 -13.33 34.78
N ALA A 117 24.82 -13.84 34.70
CA ALA A 117 25.83 -13.67 35.72
C ALA A 117 26.73 -12.43 35.48
N ASN A 118 26.41 -11.61 34.48
CA ASN A 118 27.10 -10.36 34.18
C ASN A 118 26.80 -9.28 35.24
N VAL A 119 26.98 -8.00 34.89
CA VAL A 119 27.14 -6.86 35.81
C VAL A 119 26.10 -6.83 36.95
N ASP A 120 24.84 -7.08 36.63
CA ASP A 120 23.74 -6.97 37.60
C ASP A 120 23.23 -8.31 38.17
N ARG A 121 23.82 -9.46 37.81
CA ARG A 121 23.43 -10.79 38.35
C ARG A 121 21.91 -10.98 38.47
N VAL A 122 21.27 -11.16 37.33
CA VAL A 122 19.81 -11.21 37.19
C VAL A 122 19.38 -12.62 36.84
N ALA A 123 18.32 -13.09 37.47
CA ALA A 123 17.63 -14.32 37.11
C ALA A 123 16.16 -14.01 36.85
N GLY A 124 15.54 -14.73 35.92
CA GLY A 124 14.10 -14.65 35.75
C GLY A 124 13.53 -15.48 34.60
N ALA A 125 12.41 -15.02 34.06
CA ALA A 125 11.66 -15.69 33.01
C ALA A 125 11.56 -14.84 31.75
N VAL A 126 11.73 -15.46 30.58
CA VAL A 126 11.45 -14.89 29.26
C VAL A 126 10.35 -15.70 28.61
N PHE A 127 9.36 -15.01 28.04
CA PHE A 127 8.28 -15.66 27.31
C PHE A 127 7.75 -14.75 26.21
N VAL A 128 7.12 -15.37 25.21
CA VAL A 128 6.54 -14.65 24.06
C VAL A 128 5.03 -14.79 24.08
N ILE A 129 4.34 -13.65 24.06
CA ILE A 129 2.89 -13.60 23.91
C ILE A 129 2.55 -13.21 22.48
N THR A 130 1.62 -13.96 21.89
CA THR A 130 1.09 -13.67 20.56
C THR A 130 -0.36 -13.23 20.66
N PHE A 131 -0.63 -11.99 20.24
CA PHE A 131 -1.99 -11.46 20.08
C PHE A 131 -2.43 -11.63 18.63
N ASN A 132 -3.51 -12.38 18.42
CA ASN A 132 -4.13 -12.58 17.12
C ASN A 132 -5.37 -11.69 17.01
N GLN A 133 -5.45 -10.89 15.97
CA GLN A 133 -6.61 -10.06 15.67
C GLN A 133 -7.12 -10.33 14.26
N PHE A 134 -8.44 -10.29 14.09
CA PHE A 134 -9.06 -10.41 12.79
C PHE A 134 -8.88 -9.10 12.00
N ARG A 135 -8.47 -9.25 10.74
CA ARG A 135 -8.33 -8.19 9.75
C ARG A 135 -9.38 -8.42 8.68
N ALA A 136 -10.37 -7.53 8.62
CA ALA A 136 -11.18 -7.40 7.41
C ALA A 136 -10.26 -6.85 6.30
N SER A 137 -9.94 -7.68 5.31
CA SER A 137 -9.24 -7.24 4.11
C SER A 137 -10.20 -6.42 3.24
N ASP A 138 -10.45 -5.18 3.63
CA ASP A 138 -11.32 -4.27 2.88
C ASP A 138 -10.50 -3.49 1.85
N ASN A 139 -10.74 -3.74 0.56
CA ASN A 139 -10.06 -3.05 -0.54
C ASN A 139 -10.30 -1.54 -0.51
N CYS A 140 -11.36 -1.08 0.16
CA CYS A 140 -11.71 0.34 0.27
C CYS A 140 -10.81 1.13 1.25
N ILE A 141 -10.04 0.43 2.10
CA ILE A 141 -9.22 1.06 3.16
C ILE A 141 -7.77 1.25 2.71
N THR A 142 -7.32 0.49 1.70
CA THR A 142 -6.00 0.74 1.13
C THR A 142 -6.15 1.97 0.23
N PRO A 143 -5.47 3.10 0.49
CA PRO A 143 -5.44 4.23 -0.41
C PRO A 143 -4.54 3.85 -1.60
N ILE A 144 -5.03 2.92 -2.40
CA ILE A 144 -4.60 2.78 -3.77
C ILE A 144 -5.40 3.86 -4.47
N ASP A 145 -4.71 4.90 -4.94
CA ASP A 145 -5.32 5.74 -5.95
C ASP A 145 -5.61 4.82 -7.14
N ASP A 146 -6.84 4.33 -7.25
CA ASP A 146 -7.38 3.83 -8.51
C ASP A 146 -7.38 4.96 -9.58
N ASN A 147 -7.08 6.19 -9.16
CA ASN A 147 -6.69 7.33 -9.98
C ASN A 147 -5.23 7.25 -10.48
N ASP A 148 -4.89 6.15 -11.16
CA ASP A 148 -3.89 6.22 -12.25
C ASP A 148 -4.55 6.75 -13.55
N ASP A 149 -5.61 7.55 -13.41
CA ASP A 149 -5.97 8.59 -14.37
C ASP A 149 -5.02 9.78 -14.11
N ALA A 150 -3.73 9.59 -14.39
CA ALA A 150 -2.99 10.67 -15.02
C ALA A 150 -3.91 11.18 -16.13
N VAL A 151 -4.33 12.45 -16.06
CA VAL A 151 -5.17 13.10 -17.08
C VAL A 151 -4.62 12.66 -18.42
N LYS A 152 -5.27 11.68 -19.07
CA LYS A 152 -4.69 11.10 -20.29
C LYS A 152 -4.76 12.23 -21.28
N GLU A 153 -3.62 12.80 -21.64
CA GLU A 153 -3.61 13.86 -22.64
C GLU A 153 -4.30 13.32 -23.90
N THR A 154 -5.15 14.13 -24.50
CA THR A 154 -5.80 13.72 -25.75
C THR A 154 -4.71 13.50 -26.78
N VAL A 155 -4.60 12.26 -27.26
CA VAL A 155 -3.60 11.86 -28.26
C VAL A 155 -3.95 12.44 -29.62
N MET A 156 -5.24 12.42 -29.98
CA MET A 156 -5.69 12.96 -31.27
C MET A 156 -7.13 13.48 -31.24
N TYR A 157 -7.37 14.47 -32.09
CA TYR A 157 -8.70 14.90 -32.55
C TYR A 157 -8.89 14.48 -34.00
N TYR A 158 -10.08 14.05 -34.39
CA TYR A 158 -10.36 13.58 -35.74
C TYR A 158 -11.82 13.77 -36.12
N GLY A 159 -12.10 14.00 -37.40
CA GLY A 159 -13.47 14.16 -37.85
C GLY A 159 -13.61 14.47 -39.33
N SER A 160 -14.83 14.33 -39.82
CA SER A 160 -15.19 14.77 -41.17
C SER A 160 -15.66 16.22 -41.12
N VAL A 161 -15.12 17.04 -42.01
CA VAL A 161 -15.26 18.51 -41.98
C VAL A 161 -15.67 19.03 -43.36
N SER A 162 -16.39 20.14 -43.39
CA SER A 162 -16.80 20.80 -44.63
C SER A 162 -15.71 21.71 -45.22
N GLN A 163 -14.73 22.09 -44.41
CA GLN A 163 -13.59 22.96 -44.75
C GLN A 163 -12.44 22.70 -43.77
N LEU A 164 -11.25 23.24 -44.06
CA LEU A 164 -10.10 23.15 -43.16
C LEU A 164 -10.46 23.73 -41.78
N PRO A 165 -10.33 22.95 -40.69
CA PRO A 165 -10.71 23.41 -39.36
C PRO A 165 -9.73 24.48 -38.85
N THR A 166 -10.27 25.43 -38.08
CA THR A 166 -9.49 26.48 -37.39
C THR A 166 -9.50 26.32 -35.87
N ASP A 167 -10.36 25.43 -35.37
CA ASP A 167 -10.50 25.02 -33.98
C ASP A 167 -10.87 23.52 -33.93
N PHE A 168 -11.14 23.00 -32.73
CA PHE A 168 -11.56 21.60 -32.54
C PHE A 168 -13.09 21.40 -32.67
N THR A 169 -13.84 22.43 -33.05
CA THR A 169 -15.30 22.38 -33.08
C THR A 169 -15.77 21.35 -34.11
N GLY A 170 -16.51 20.34 -33.64
CA GLY A 170 -17.01 19.25 -34.49
C GLY A 170 -16.04 18.09 -34.74
N LEU A 171 -14.87 18.09 -34.11
CA LEU A 171 -13.96 16.95 -34.09
C LEU A 171 -14.20 16.07 -32.86
N SER A 172 -14.05 14.76 -33.03
CA SER A 172 -14.03 13.79 -31.93
C SER A 172 -12.62 13.68 -31.37
N SER A 173 -12.48 13.47 -30.05
CA SER A 173 -11.18 13.26 -29.40
C SER A 173 -10.98 11.80 -28.97
N THR A 174 -9.72 11.37 -28.81
CA THR A 174 -9.39 10.11 -28.14
C THR A 174 -8.04 10.18 -27.42
N HIS A 175 -7.89 9.32 -26.41
CA HIS A 175 -6.66 9.13 -25.63
C HIS A 175 -5.89 7.87 -26.06
N THR A 176 -6.35 7.19 -27.11
CA THR A 176 -5.73 5.98 -27.64
C THR A 176 -4.94 6.27 -28.92
N THR A 177 -3.98 5.41 -29.25
CA THR A 177 -3.20 5.50 -30.49
C THR A 177 -3.92 4.97 -31.74
N GLU A 178 -5.17 4.52 -31.58
CA GLU A 178 -6.04 4.13 -32.68
C GLU A 178 -7.39 4.85 -32.59
N ALA A 179 -7.95 5.23 -33.74
CA ALA A 179 -9.28 5.84 -33.87
C ALA A 179 -10.00 5.34 -35.13
N THR A 180 -11.32 5.45 -35.16
CA THR A 180 -12.14 5.18 -36.36
C THR A 180 -12.94 6.42 -36.71
N LEU A 181 -12.63 7.03 -37.85
CA LEU A 181 -13.32 8.20 -38.38
C LEU A 181 -14.45 7.75 -39.29
N GLU A 182 -15.69 8.13 -38.94
CA GLU A 182 -16.86 8.02 -39.81
C GLU A 182 -16.85 9.19 -40.80
N THR A 183 -16.68 8.90 -42.09
CA THR A 183 -16.46 9.94 -43.11
C THR A 183 -17.74 10.69 -43.49
N GLY A 184 -18.89 10.04 -43.37
CA GLY A 184 -20.18 10.62 -43.74
C GLY A 184 -20.22 11.12 -45.19
N LEU A 185 -20.98 12.19 -45.42
CA LEU A 185 -21.13 12.83 -46.75
C LEU A 185 -20.13 13.98 -46.98
N ASN A 186 -19.22 14.21 -46.05
CA ASN A 186 -18.25 15.30 -46.14
C ASN A 186 -17.12 14.93 -47.12
N LYS A 187 -16.44 15.97 -47.62
CA LYS A 187 -15.29 15.83 -48.52
C LYS A 187 -13.96 15.99 -47.80
N GLY A 188 -13.91 16.77 -46.72
CA GLY A 188 -12.72 17.01 -45.93
C GLY A 188 -12.65 16.09 -44.71
N PHE A 189 -11.43 15.66 -44.37
CA PHE A 189 -11.13 14.85 -43.21
C PHE A 189 -9.93 15.45 -42.50
N ALA A 190 -10.07 15.64 -41.20
CA ALA A 190 -9.05 16.24 -40.35
C ALA A 190 -8.59 15.27 -39.27
N ILE A 191 -7.29 15.26 -39.00
CA ILE A 191 -6.66 14.54 -37.89
C ILE A 191 -5.65 15.49 -37.24
N ALA A 192 -5.86 15.88 -36.00
CA ALA A 192 -4.96 16.73 -35.23
C ALA A 192 -4.29 15.87 -34.14
N LEU A 193 -2.95 15.79 -34.15
CA LEU A 193 -2.16 14.92 -33.27
C LEU A 193 -1.38 15.72 -32.25
N ALA A 194 -1.36 15.28 -30.99
CA ALA A 194 -0.56 15.91 -29.95
C ALA A 194 0.94 15.90 -30.29
N ASP A 195 1.70 16.82 -29.69
CA ASP A 195 3.16 16.84 -29.86
C ASP A 195 3.78 15.53 -29.39
N GLY A 196 4.77 15.03 -30.13
CA GLY A 196 5.36 13.71 -29.93
C GLY A 196 4.66 12.55 -30.66
N TYR A 197 3.44 12.73 -31.18
CA TYR A 197 2.77 11.73 -32.01
C TYR A 197 2.91 12.02 -33.51
N SER A 198 2.99 10.95 -34.30
CA SER A 198 3.04 11.02 -35.76
C SER A 198 2.01 10.08 -36.40
N LEU A 199 1.45 10.52 -37.53
CA LEU A 199 0.51 9.70 -38.30
C LEU A 199 1.25 8.45 -38.82
N GLN A 200 0.88 7.28 -38.32
CA GLN A 200 1.50 6.02 -38.71
C GLN A 200 0.79 5.44 -39.92
N SER A 201 -0.54 5.32 -39.85
CA SER A 201 -1.34 4.91 -40.98
C SER A 201 -2.79 5.38 -40.92
N VAL A 202 -3.39 5.54 -42.10
CA VAL A 202 -4.83 5.72 -42.28
C VAL A 202 -5.29 4.70 -43.31
N THR A 203 -6.15 3.77 -42.92
CA THR A 203 -6.68 2.74 -43.83
C THR A 203 -8.18 2.89 -44.03
N ASP A 204 -8.61 2.81 -45.28
CA ASP A 204 -10.01 2.74 -45.65
C ASP A 204 -10.53 1.32 -45.45
N THR A 205 -11.22 1.12 -44.33
CA THR A 205 -11.79 -0.19 -43.98
C THR A 205 -13.04 -0.55 -44.79
N SER A 206 -13.60 0.41 -45.51
CA SER A 206 -14.81 0.25 -46.32
C SER A 206 -14.51 -0.02 -47.80
N ALA A 207 -13.28 0.23 -48.25
CA ALA A 207 -12.78 -0.10 -49.59
C ALA A 207 -11.51 -0.97 -49.55
N SER A 208 -11.67 -2.22 -49.09
CA SER A 208 -10.61 -3.24 -49.15
C SER A 208 -9.31 -2.91 -48.40
N ASN A 209 -9.38 -2.14 -47.32
CA ASN A 209 -8.21 -1.73 -46.52
C ASN A 209 -7.17 -0.93 -47.33
N LEU A 210 -7.63 -0.07 -48.25
CA LEU A 210 -6.76 0.81 -49.02
C LEU A 210 -5.98 1.73 -48.07
N ASP A 211 -4.67 1.86 -48.29
CA ASP A 211 -3.83 2.77 -47.54
C ASP A 211 -3.98 4.20 -48.07
N LEU A 212 -4.50 5.10 -47.22
CA LEU A 212 -4.72 6.52 -47.50
C LEU A 212 -3.69 7.41 -46.82
N SER A 213 -2.70 6.85 -46.11
CA SER A 213 -1.79 7.61 -45.25
C SER A 213 -1.08 8.75 -45.97
N GLY A 214 -0.65 8.52 -47.22
CA GLY A 214 0.02 9.52 -48.04
C GLY A 214 -0.88 10.64 -48.57
N LEU A 215 -2.19 10.54 -48.40
CA LEU A 215 -3.16 11.56 -48.81
C LEU A 215 -3.43 12.59 -47.71
N TYR A 216 -3.12 12.27 -46.46
CA TYR A 216 -3.21 13.19 -45.33
C TYR A 216 -1.94 14.04 -45.26
N VAL A 217 -2.07 15.32 -45.60
CA VAL A 217 -0.94 16.25 -45.63
C VAL A 217 -0.97 17.14 -44.40
N LEU A 218 0.19 17.34 -43.77
CA LEU A 218 0.34 18.28 -42.67
C LEU A 218 0.00 19.69 -43.16
N ASN A 219 -1.00 20.31 -42.54
CA ASN A 219 -1.62 21.57 -42.94
C ASN A 219 -1.83 22.49 -41.73
N GLY A 220 -0.75 22.76 -41.01
CA GLY A 220 -0.73 23.67 -39.85
C GLY A 220 -0.90 22.97 -38.51
N ALA A 221 -1.40 23.73 -37.53
CA ALA A 221 -1.63 23.25 -36.18
C ALA A 221 -2.88 23.89 -35.56
N LEU A 222 -3.48 23.19 -34.60
CA LEU A 222 -4.58 23.67 -33.77
C LEU A 222 -4.08 23.80 -32.31
N THR A 223 -4.59 24.78 -31.57
CA THR A 223 -4.20 25.01 -30.18
C THR A 223 -5.41 24.86 -29.28
N ALA A 224 -5.32 23.99 -28.28
CA ALA A 224 -6.39 23.75 -27.31
C ALA A 224 -6.42 24.84 -26.23
N GLU A 225 -7.47 24.87 -25.41
CA GLU A 225 -7.66 25.90 -24.37
C GLU A 225 -6.55 25.89 -23.30
N ASP A 226 -5.89 24.75 -23.10
CA ASP A 226 -4.74 24.55 -22.22
C ASP A 226 -3.40 24.97 -22.84
N ASN A 227 -3.42 25.54 -24.06
CA ASN A 227 -2.27 25.85 -24.91
C ASN A 227 -1.51 24.64 -25.49
N THR A 228 -2.06 23.43 -25.40
CA THR A 228 -1.49 22.25 -26.06
C THR A 228 -1.64 22.40 -27.59
N VAL A 229 -0.54 22.19 -28.32
CA VAL A 229 -0.48 22.34 -29.78
C VAL A 229 -0.60 20.97 -30.46
N TYR A 230 -1.48 20.89 -31.45
CA TYR A 230 -1.75 19.68 -32.21
C TYR A 230 -1.42 19.88 -33.69
N ASN A 231 -0.60 18.98 -34.25
CA ASN A 231 -0.25 18.97 -35.67
C ASN A 231 -1.46 18.53 -36.52
N LEU A 232 -1.96 19.41 -37.40
CA LEU A 232 -3.17 19.17 -38.19
C LEU A 232 -2.81 18.51 -39.52
N TYR A 233 -3.31 17.31 -39.76
CA TYR A 233 -3.31 16.62 -41.04
C TYR A 233 -4.67 16.75 -41.70
N TYR A 234 -4.69 17.08 -42.99
CA TYR A 234 -5.92 17.27 -43.74
C TYR A 234 -5.89 16.49 -45.06
N PHE A 235 -7.00 15.85 -45.37
CA PHE A 235 -7.24 15.18 -46.65
C PHE A 235 -8.60 15.62 -47.19
N GLU A 236 -8.67 15.97 -48.47
CA GLU A 236 -9.92 16.28 -49.15
C GLU A 236 -10.06 15.46 -50.43
N GLN A 237 -11.22 14.85 -50.59
CA GLN A 237 -11.54 14.06 -51.76
C GLN A 237 -12.44 14.82 -52.75
N SER A 238 -12.26 14.56 -54.04
CA SER A 238 -13.05 15.20 -55.10
C SER A 238 -14.54 14.81 -55.05
N VAL A 239 -14.83 13.56 -54.68
CA VAL A 239 -16.17 12.96 -54.66
C VAL A 239 -16.48 12.51 -53.23
N PRO A 240 -17.66 12.81 -52.66
CA PRO A 240 -18.02 12.36 -51.32
C PRO A 240 -18.08 10.83 -51.19
N TYR A 241 -17.79 10.32 -49.99
CA TYR A 241 -17.98 8.91 -49.66
C TYR A 241 -19.46 8.59 -49.42
N SER A 242 -19.76 7.30 -49.22
CA SER A 242 -21.06 6.86 -48.73
C SER A 242 -21.21 7.17 -47.23
N THR A 243 -22.46 7.22 -46.75
CA THR A 243 -22.79 7.55 -45.36
C THR A 243 -22.20 6.61 -44.30
N SER A 244 -21.72 5.42 -44.69
CA SER A 244 -21.23 4.38 -43.79
C SER A 244 -19.73 4.10 -43.93
N HIS A 245 -19.00 4.97 -44.61
CA HIS A 245 -17.61 4.75 -44.97
C HIS A 245 -16.65 5.18 -43.85
N LYS A 246 -15.60 4.40 -43.60
CA LYS A 246 -14.78 4.50 -42.37
C LYS A 246 -13.28 4.46 -42.64
N HIS A 247 -12.57 5.40 -42.03
CA HIS A 247 -11.11 5.38 -41.95
C HIS A 247 -10.65 4.89 -40.58
N LYS A 248 -9.76 3.90 -40.55
CA LYS A 248 -9.05 3.50 -39.34
C LYS A 248 -7.72 4.23 -39.27
N ILE A 249 -7.52 4.99 -38.20
CA ILE A 249 -6.34 5.83 -37.98
C ILE A 249 -5.46 5.14 -36.94
N LYS A 250 -4.15 5.09 -37.18
CA LYS A 250 -3.13 4.67 -36.22
C LYS A 250 -2.03 5.73 -36.11
N VAL A 251 -1.58 5.96 -34.89
CA VAL A 251 -0.51 6.91 -34.58
C VAL A 251 0.56 6.24 -33.72
N ARG A 252 1.77 6.78 -33.77
CA ARG A 252 2.92 6.32 -32.98
C ARG A 252 3.63 7.48 -32.33
#